data_AF-A0A843GTI4-F1
#
_entry.id   AF-A0A843GTI4-F1
#
_cell.length_a   1.000
_cell.length_b   1.000
_cell.length_c   1.000
_cell.angle_alpha   90.00
_cell.angle_beta   90.00
_cell.angle_gamma   90.00
#
_symmetry.space_group_name_H-M   'P 1'
#
loop_
_entity.id
_entity.type
_entity.pdbx_description
1 polymer ?
#
loop_
_entity_poly.entity_id
_entity_poly.type
_entity_poly.pdbx_seq_one_letter_code
_entity_poly.pdbx_strand_id
1 'polypeptide(L)'
;MANIDELKALIDSIKEKLDETQGALVSEDLLSVVSNYQVLFDELSSIKDEVEKLKADNEELLKVNGRLFQKIGFDEDIKDESAELPSEEVEEIPVEEVIDEKGEII
;
A
#
# COMPACT_ATOMS: atom_id res chain seq x y z
N MET A 1 0.79 14.41 10.16
CA MET A 1 0.33 14.52 8.76
C MET A 1 0.11 15.99 8.51
N ALA A 2 0.73 16.57 7.48
CA ALA A 2 0.76 18.02 7.33
C ALA A 2 -0.66 18.57 7.12
N ASN A 3 -1.14 19.37 8.06
CA ASN A 3 -2.53 19.79 8.15
C ASN A 3 -2.70 21.16 7.48
N ILE A 4 -3.62 21.24 6.51
CA ILE A 4 -3.89 22.48 5.79
C ILE A 4 -4.39 23.60 6.73
N ASP A 5 -5.02 23.22 7.83
CA ASP A 5 -5.50 24.15 8.86
C ASP A 5 -4.32 24.77 9.63
N GLU A 6 -3.25 24.00 9.86
CA GLU A 6 -2.02 24.54 10.47
C GLU A 6 -1.32 25.53 9.55
N LEU A 7 -1.29 25.25 8.23
CA LEU A 7 -0.74 26.20 7.25
C LEU A 7 -1.56 27.49 7.18
N LYS A 8 -2.89 27.38 7.16
CA LYS A 8 -3.78 28.55 7.17
C LYS A 8 -3.58 29.38 8.43
N ALA A 9 -3.54 28.74 9.60
CA ALA A 9 -3.27 29.41 10.88
C ALA A 9 -1.90 30.12 10.89
N LEU A 10 -0.86 29.50 10.32
CA LEU A 10 0.46 30.12 10.20
C LEU A 10 0.41 31.35 9.29
N ILE A 11 -0.27 31.25 8.15
CA ILE A 11 -0.39 32.36 7.19
C ILE A 11 -1.22 33.51 7.78
N ASP A 12 -2.28 33.23 8.52
CA ASP A 12 -3.05 34.25 9.20
C ASP A 12 -2.21 34.95 10.29
N SER A 13 -1.40 34.19 11.05
CA SER A 13 -0.44 34.77 12.00
C SER A 13 0.63 35.65 11.32
N ILE A 14 1.05 35.30 10.10
CA ILE A 14 1.97 36.13 9.30
C ILE A 14 1.28 37.43 8.90
N LYS A 15 0.05 37.37 8.38
CA LYS A 15 -0.73 38.56 7.99
C LYS A 15 -0.94 39.53 9.15
N GLU A 16 -1.22 39.03 10.35
CA GLU A 16 -1.40 39.86 11.56
C GLU A 16 -0.13 40.61 11.99
N LYS A 17 1.05 40.11 11.63
CA LYS A 17 2.35 40.72 11.99
C LYS A 17 2.84 41.73 10.96
N LEU A 18 2.20 41.81 9.79
CA LEU A 18 2.57 42.71 8.72
C LEU A 18 1.78 44.02 8.84
N ASP A 19 2.43 45.14 8.51
CA ASP A 19 1.72 46.40 8.31
C ASP A 19 0.86 46.37 7.04
N GLU A 20 -0.09 47.30 6.88
CA GLU A 20 -1.02 47.31 5.73
C GLU A 20 -0.30 47.35 4.37
N THR A 21 0.85 48.01 4.29
CA THR A 21 1.59 48.15 3.03
C THR A 21 2.28 46.84 2.67
N GLN A 22 2.96 46.22 3.63
CA GLN A 22 3.61 44.93 3.45
C GLN A 22 2.60 43.81 3.25
N GLY A 23 1.51 43.82 4.03
CA GLY A 23 0.42 42.85 3.93
C GLY A 23 -0.23 42.85 2.55
N ALA A 24 -0.46 44.03 1.97
CA ALA A 24 -0.96 44.14 0.59
C ALA A 24 0.02 43.52 -0.43
N LEU A 25 1.32 43.81 -0.29
CA LEU A 25 2.37 43.33 -1.22
C LEU A 25 2.52 41.80 -1.25
N VAL A 26 2.29 41.11 -0.13
CA VAL A 26 2.48 39.65 -0.05
C VAL A 26 1.18 38.84 0.01
N SER A 27 0.01 39.51 0.03
CA SER A 27 -1.28 38.82 0.19
C SER A 27 -1.59 37.83 -0.94
N GLU A 28 -1.26 38.20 -2.17
CA GLU A 28 -1.47 37.37 -3.37
C GLU A 28 -0.52 36.16 -3.34
N ASP A 29 0.75 36.38 -3.01
CA ASP A 29 1.74 35.31 -2.87
C ASP A 29 1.33 34.32 -1.77
N LEU A 30 0.90 34.81 -0.60
CA LEU A 30 0.43 33.97 0.49
C LEU A 30 -0.84 33.18 0.11
N LEU A 31 -1.75 33.79 -0.64
CA LEU A 31 -2.94 33.09 -1.15
C LEU A 31 -2.55 31.99 -2.16
N SER A 32 -1.60 32.29 -3.04
CA SER A 32 -1.04 31.33 -4.00
C SER A 32 -0.39 30.15 -3.28
N VAL A 33 0.36 30.40 -2.19
CA VAL A 33 0.96 29.35 -1.34
C VAL A 33 -0.13 28.43 -0.76
N VAL A 34 -1.21 28.99 -0.18
CA VAL A 34 -2.33 28.19 0.35
C VAL A 34 -2.96 27.35 -0.75
N SER A 35 -3.24 27.95 -1.91
CA SER A 35 -3.90 27.29 -3.02
C SER A 35 -3.06 26.14 -3.58
N ASN A 36 -1.76 26.40 -3.83
CA ASN A 36 -0.84 25.38 -4.34
C ASN A 36 -0.67 24.24 -3.34
N TYR A 37 -0.57 24.56 -2.05
CA TYR A 37 -0.50 23.53 -1.02
C TYR A 37 -1.78 22.69 -0.98
N GLN A 38 -2.96 23.30 -1.13
CA GLN A 38 -4.22 22.57 -1.17
C GLN A 38 -4.29 21.59 -2.35
N VAL A 39 -3.91 22.04 -3.55
CA VAL A 39 -3.84 21.19 -4.74
C VAL A 39 -2.88 20.01 -4.52
N LEU A 40 -1.67 20.27 -4.02
CA LEU A 40 -0.69 19.21 -3.76
C LEU A 40 -1.18 18.22 -2.70
N PHE A 41 -1.89 18.71 -1.66
CA PHE A 41 -2.45 17.86 -0.63
C PHE A 41 -3.52 16.92 -1.20
N ASP A 42 -4.42 17.46 -2.02
CA ASP A 42 -5.49 16.69 -2.66
C ASP A 42 -4.91 15.63 -3.62
N GLU A 43 -3.91 16.02 -4.44
CA GLU A 43 -3.18 15.08 -5.31
C GLU A 43 -2.49 13.97 -4.51
N LEU A 44 -1.81 14.31 -3.42
CA LEU A 44 -1.11 13.34 -2.57
C LEU A 44 -2.10 12.38 -1.89
N SER A 45 -3.26 12.88 -1.48
CA SER A 45 -4.34 12.04 -0.95
C SER A 45 -4.84 11.05 -2.02
N SER A 46 -5.08 11.53 -3.24
CA SER A 46 -5.51 10.67 -4.35
C SER A 46 -4.48 9.59 -4.69
N ILE A 47 -3.20 9.95 -4.74
CA ILE A 47 -2.10 9.00 -4.99
C ILE A 47 -2.04 7.95 -3.87
N LYS A 48 -2.23 8.35 -2.62
CA LYS A 48 -2.23 7.42 -1.50
C LYS A 48 -3.35 6.39 -1.64
N ASP A 49 -4.56 6.83 -1.98
CA ASP A 49 -5.71 5.94 -2.18
C ASP A 49 -5.46 4.97 -3.35
N GLU A 50 -4.86 5.47 -4.44
CA GLU A 50 -4.48 4.63 -5.58
C GLU A 50 -3.41 3.59 -5.21
N VAL A 51 -2.42 3.96 -4.40
CA VAL A 51 -1.39 3.03 -3.91
C VAL A 51 -2.00 1.94 -3.02
N GLU A 52 -2.96 2.30 -2.15
CA GLU A 52 -3.66 1.32 -1.32
C GLU A 52 -4.47 0.34 -2.18
N LYS A 53 -5.15 0.85 -3.21
CA LYS A 53 -5.87 0.01 -4.18
C LYS A 53 -4.92 -0.92 -4.94
N LEU A 54 -3.81 -0.41 -5.48
CA LEU A 54 -2.84 -1.22 -6.21
C LEU A 54 -2.22 -2.32 -5.34
N LYS A 55 -2.02 -2.06 -4.04
CA LYS A 55 -1.57 -3.09 -3.10
C LYS A 55 -2.60 -4.19 -2.92
N ALA A 56 -3.86 -3.84 -2.76
CA ALA A 56 -4.95 -4.80 -2.65
C ALA A 56 -5.10 -5.65 -3.93
N ASP A 57 -5.07 -5.00 -5.10
CA ASP A 57 -5.14 -5.67 -6.40
C ASP A 57 -3.96 -6.65 -6.59
N ASN A 58 -2.75 -6.24 -6.20
CA ASN A 58 -1.57 -7.11 -6.26
C ASN A 58 -1.68 -8.32 -5.33
N GLU A 59 -2.16 -8.13 -4.10
CA GLU A 59 -2.39 -9.24 -3.17
C GLU A 59 -3.41 -10.24 -3.71
N GLU A 60 -4.48 -9.76 -4.34
CA GLU A 60 -5.47 -10.61 -5.00
C GLU A 60 -4.87 -11.38 -6.19
N LEU A 61 -4.10 -10.70 -7.05
CA LEU A 61 -3.42 -11.33 -8.18
C LEU A 61 -2.43 -12.41 -7.72
N LEU A 62 -1.67 -12.18 -6.64
CA LEU A 62 -0.78 -13.18 -6.07
C LEU A 62 -1.56 -14.40 -5.56
N LYS A 63 -2.71 -14.20 -4.91
CA LYS A 63 -3.59 -15.31 -4.47
C LYS A 63 -4.15 -16.08 -5.65
N VAL A 64 -4.62 -15.40 -6.69
CA VAL A 64 -5.18 -16.03 -7.89
C VAL A 64 -4.10 -16.79 -8.65
N ASN A 65 -2.93 -16.19 -8.86
CA ASN A 65 -1.79 -16.84 -9.51
C ASN A 65 -1.30 -18.06 -8.72
N GLY A 66 -1.22 -17.97 -7.38
CA GLY A 66 -0.88 -19.12 -6.54
C GLY A 66 -1.87 -20.28 -6.71
N ARG A 67 -3.18 -19.98 -6.73
CA ARG A 67 -4.23 -20.98 -6.99
C ARG A 67 -4.15 -21.57 -8.39
N LEU A 68 -3.84 -20.76 -9.41
CA LEU A 68 -3.67 -21.24 -10.78
C LEU A 68 -2.44 -22.14 -10.91
N PHE A 69 -1.32 -21.77 -10.28
CA PHE A 69 -0.12 -22.59 -10.24
C PHE A 69 -0.38 -23.94 -9.58
N GLN A 70 -1.13 -23.98 -8.47
CA GLN A 70 -1.57 -25.23 -7.84
C GLN A 70 -2.59 -26.03 -8.67
N LYS A 71 -3.31 -25.42 -9.60
CA LYS A 71 -4.26 -26.16 -10.46
C LYS A 71 -3.60 -26.70 -11.72
N ILE A 72 -2.76 -25.89 -12.36
CA ILE A 72 -2.11 -26.22 -13.63
C ILE A 72 -0.82 -27.00 -13.40
N GLY A 73 -0.04 -26.66 -12.35
CA GLY A 73 1.19 -27.34 -12.00
C GLY A 73 1.01 -28.75 -11.42
N PHE A 74 -0.23 -29.15 -11.11
CA PHE A 74 -0.58 -30.53 -10.77
C PHE A 74 -1.21 -31.30 -11.96
N ASP A 75 -1.53 -30.63 -13.07
CA ASP A 75 -2.04 -31.24 -14.30
C ASP A 75 -0.90 -31.67 -15.25
N GLU A 76 0.31 -31.15 -15.08
CA GLU A 76 1.51 -31.69 -15.72
C GLU A 76 2.08 -32.82 -14.85
N ASP A 77 1.86 -34.06 -15.28
CA ASP A 77 2.58 -35.26 -14.84
C ASP A 77 4.11 -35.03 -14.87
N ILE A 78 4.68 -34.47 -13.79
CA ILE A 78 6.12 -34.55 -13.58
C ILE A 78 6.41 -35.92 -12.98
N LYS A 79 6.63 -36.88 -13.88
CA LYS A 79 7.60 -37.95 -13.64
C LYS A 79 8.96 -37.28 -13.45
N ASP A 80 9.34 -37.02 -12.20
CA ASP A 80 10.66 -36.50 -11.87
C ASP A 80 11.72 -37.59 -12.08
N GLU A 81 12.32 -37.60 -13.28
CA GLU A 81 13.70 -38.07 -13.46
C GLU A 81 14.61 -36.83 -13.45
N SER A 82 15.42 -36.73 -12.40
CA SER A 82 16.61 -35.88 -12.22
C SER A 82 16.41 -34.43 -11.74
N ALA A 83 16.44 -34.26 -10.43
CA ALA A 83 17.29 -33.25 -9.79
C ALA A 83 17.59 -33.69 -8.35
N GLU A 84 18.74 -34.33 -8.12
CA GLU A 84 19.28 -34.48 -6.77
C GLU A 84 19.58 -33.09 -6.18
N LEU A 85 18.71 -32.62 -5.29
CA LEU A 85 19.04 -31.58 -4.32
C LEU A 85 19.54 -32.27 -3.03
N PRO A 86 20.58 -31.73 -2.35
CA PRO A 86 21.10 -32.32 -1.14
C PRO A 86 20.01 -32.34 -0.06
N SER A 87 19.81 -33.54 0.51
CA SER A 87 18.84 -33.86 1.55
C SER A 87 19.07 -33.05 2.82
N GLU A 88 18.19 -32.08 3.11
CA GLU A 88 17.84 -31.76 4.50
C GLU A 88 16.52 -32.49 4.77
N GLU A 89 16.54 -33.43 5.72
CA GLU A 89 15.36 -34.15 6.20
C GLU A 89 14.34 -33.14 6.76
N VAL A 90 13.42 -32.70 5.90
CA VAL A 90 12.16 -32.13 6.35
C VAL A 90 11.30 -33.34 6.70
N GLU A 91 11.12 -33.62 7.99
CA GLU A 91 10.12 -34.59 8.45
C GLU A 91 8.76 -34.14 7.90
N GLU A 92 8.28 -34.83 6.86
CA GLU A 92 6.94 -34.64 6.32
C GLU A 92 5.95 -35.04 7.40
N ILE A 93 5.31 -34.05 8.04
CA ILE A 93 4.24 -34.30 9.00
C ILE A 93 3.05 -34.86 8.20
N PRO A 94 2.60 -36.10 8.48
CA PRO A 94 1.48 -36.70 7.77
C PRO A 94 0.23 -35.86 7.98
N VAL A 95 -0.56 -35.67 6.92
CA VAL A 95 -1.74 -34.78 6.90
C VAL A 95 -2.77 -35.18 7.97
N GLU A 96 -2.78 -36.45 8.36
CA GLU A 96 -3.58 -37.03 9.44
C GLU A 96 -3.26 -36.47 10.84
N GLU A 97 -2.08 -35.86 11.04
CA GLU A 97 -1.75 -35.17 12.29
C GLU A 97 -2.29 -33.75 12.37
N VAL A 98 -2.65 -33.16 11.22
CA VAL A 98 -3.10 -31.76 11.12
C VAL A 98 -4.60 -31.66 10.85
N ILE A 99 -5.20 -32.70 10.26
CA ILE A 99 -6.59 -32.70 9.80
C ILE A 99 -7.32 -33.94 10.32
N ASP A 100 -8.47 -33.73 10.97
CA ASP A 100 -9.31 -34.82 11.46
C ASP A 100 -10.05 -35.56 10.31
N GLU A 101 -10.65 -36.72 10.60
CA GLU A 101 -11.40 -37.53 9.61
C GLU A 101 -12.61 -36.80 8.98
N LYS A 102 -12.95 -35.60 9.47
CA LYS A 102 -14.03 -34.74 8.96
C LYS A 102 -13.51 -33.57 8.14
N GLY A 103 -12.19 -33.44 7.98
CA GLY A 103 -11.56 -32.38 7.20
C GLY A 103 -11.38 -31.06 7.98
N GLU A 104 -11.46 -31.09 9.31
CA GLU A 104 -11.23 -29.92 10.17
C GLU A 104 -9.78 -29.88 10.67
N ILE A 105 -9.17 -28.68 10.69
CA ILE A 105 -7.81 -28.47 11.19
C ILE A 105 -7.82 -28.47 12.72
N ILE A 106 -6.94 -29.26 13.34
CA ILE A 106 -6.85 -29.46 14.80
C ILE A 106 -5.74 -28.60 15.42
#